data_AF-W9GC65-F1
#
_entry.id   AF-W9GC65-F1
#
_cell.length_a   1.000
_cell.length_b   1.000
_cell.length_c   1.000
_cell.angle_alpha   90.00
_cell.angle_beta   90.00
_cell.angle_gamma   90.00
#
_symmetry.space_group_name_H-M   'P 1'
#
loop_
_entity.id
_entity.type
_entity.pdbx_description
1 polymer ?
#
loop_
_entity_poly.entity_id
_entity_poly.type
_entity_poly.pdbx_seq_one_letter_code
_entity_poly.pdbx_strand_id
1 'polypeptide(L)'
;MEVRTVSDLGGALRRARVDAGLTQEELAERVGVGRQWVTLLERGRANPRWENLRVAFDVLGVTLHVELSDSAHSAGRPPSGRASADDASLAGARPEDDVLDLDTYLAEHQAEQ
;
A
#
# COMPACT_ATOMS: atom_id res chain seq x y z
N MET A 1 17.44 -2.11 -9.26
CA MET A 1 16.26 -1.55 -9.99
C MET A 1 15.85 -0.29 -9.26
N GLU A 2 15.59 0.80 -9.98
CA GLU A 2 15.07 2.02 -9.37
C GLU A 2 13.54 1.97 -9.35
N VAL A 3 12.93 2.19 -8.18
CA VAL A 3 11.48 2.19 -7.96
C VAL A 3 11.08 3.62 -7.60
N ARG A 4 10.29 4.29 -8.46
CA ARG A 4 9.89 5.70 -8.27
C ARG A 4 8.42 5.86 -7.92
N THR A 5 7.60 4.87 -8.22
CA THR A 5 6.15 4.89 -8.01
C THR A 5 5.65 3.59 -7.40
N VAL A 6 4.43 3.61 -6.87
CA VAL A 6 3.74 2.40 -6.37
C VAL A 6 3.52 1.39 -7.50
N SER A 7 3.36 1.85 -8.75
CA SER A 7 3.26 0.98 -9.92
C SER A 7 4.58 0.27 -10.24
N ASP A 8 5.72 0.96 -10.10
CA ASP A 8 7.03 0.33 -10.26
C ASP A 8 7.26 -0.75 -9.21
N LEU A 9 6.87 -0.46 -7.95
CA LEU A 9 6.95 -1.40 -6.84
C LEU A 9 6.08 -2.64 -7.10
N GLY A 10 4.82 -2.43 -7.50
CA GLY A 10 3.90 -3.52 -7.87
C GLY A 10 4.46 -4.39 -8.99
N GLY A 11 5.07 -3.78 -10.02
CA GLY A 11 5.73 -4.51 -11.10
C GLY A 11 6.99 -5.27 -10.66
N ALA A 12 7.75 -4.75 -9.69
CA ALA A 12 8.87 -5.45 -9.08
C ALA A 12 8.40 -6.69 -8.29
N LEU A 13 7.37 -6.53 -7.45
CA LEU A 13 6.78 -7.61 -6.68
C LEU A 13 6.15 -8.70 -7.56
N ARG A 14 5.47 -8.30 -8.64
CA ARG A 14 4.93 -9.26 -9.62
C ARG A 14 6.03 -10.11 -10.24
N ARG A 15 7.17 -9.49 -10.62
CA ARG A 15 8.32 -10.23 -11.17
C ARG A 15 8.87 -11.20 -10.15
N ALA A 16 9.15 -10.74 -8.93
CA ALA A 16 9.64 -11.61 -7.86
C ALA A 16 8.69 -12.79 -7.57
N ARG A 17 7.37 -12.57 -7.58
CA ARG A 17 6.38 -13.66 -7.43
C ARG A 17 6.47 -14.69 -8.55
N VAL A 18 6.56 -14.24 -9.81
CA VAL A 18 6.67 -15.14 -10.97
C VAL A 18 7.98 -15.92 -10.93
N ASP A 19 9.09 -15.27 -10.56
CA ASP A 19 10.40 -15.91 -10.44
C ASP A 19 10.42 -16.95 -9.31
N ALA A 20 9.65 -16.72 -8.24
CA ALA A 20 9.42 -17.68 -7.16
C ALA A 20 8.44 -18.82 -7.54
N GLY A 21 7.86 -18.80 -8.74
CA GLY A 21 6.92 -19.82 -9.22
C GLY A 21 5.55 -19.82 -8.53
N LEU A 22 5.19 -18.72 -7.86
CA LEU A 22 3.94 -18.62 -7.09
C LEU A 22 2.82 -18.02 -7.93
N THR A 23 1.60 -18.50 -7.74
CA THR A 23 0.37 -17.84 -8.17
C THR A 23 0.02 -16.67 -7.25
N GLN A 24 -0.90 -15.80 -7.68
CA GLN A 24 -1.37 -14.70 -6.84
C GLN A 24 -2.11 -15.18 -5.59
N GLU A 25 -2.81 -16.32 -5.66
CA GLU A 25 -3.52 -16.91 -4.52
C GLU A 25 -2.50 -17.42 -3.48
N GLU A 26 -1.49 -18.19 -3.92
CA GLU A 26 -0.46 -18.71 -3.00
C GLU A 26 0.35 -17.60 -2.32
N LEU A 27 0.62 -16.49 -3.02
CA LEU A 27 1.24 -15.33 -2.36
C LEU A 27 0.29 -14.72 -1.34
N ALA A 28 -1.00 -14.59 -1.66
CA ALA A 28 -2.00 -14.00 -0.77
C ALA A 28 -2.13 -14.83 0.52
N GLU A 29 -2.21 -16.15 0.40
CA GLU A 29 -2.23 -17.09 1.53
C GLU A 29 -1.00 -16.95 2.43
N ARG A 30 0.20 -16.90 1.83
CA ARG A 30 1.46 -16.74 2.59
C ARG A 30 1.58 -15.38 3.29
N VAL A 31 0.95 -14.35 2.75
CA VAL A 31 0.93 -12.99 3.32
C VAL A 31 -0.22 -12.82 4.32
N GLY A 32 -1.25 -13.68 4.31
CA GLY A 32 -2.43 -13.57 5.16
C GLY A 32 -3.43 -12.52 4.67
N VAL A 33 -3.56 -12.36 3.35
CA VAL A 33 -4.44 -11.37 2.70
C VAL A 33 -5.29 -12.03 1.62
N GLY A 34 -6.32 -11.34 1.11
CA GLY A 34 -7.10 -11.85 -0.02
C GLY A 34 -6.39 -11.69 -1.37
N ARG A 35 -6.61 -12.59 -2.33
CA ARG A 35 -6.03 -12.53 -3.70
C ARG A 35 -6.26 -11.20 -4.42
N GLN A 36 -7.40 -10.53 -4.17
CA GLN A 36 -7.68 -9.20 -4.75
C GLN A 36 -6.66 -8.16 -4.30
N TRP A 37 -6.17 -8.23 -3.06
CA TRP A 37 -5.12 -7.35 -2.56
C TRP A 37 -3.84 -7.53 -3.37
N VAL A 38 -3.41 -8.77 -3.64
CA VAL A 38 -2.24 -9.05 -4.50
C VAL A 38 -2.45 -8.52 -5.91
N THR A 39 -3.65 -8.70 -6.47
CA THR A 39 -4.00 -8.16 -7.81
C THR A 39 -3.86 -6.63 -7.87
N LEU A 40 -4.34 -5.92 -6.84
CA LEU A 40 -4.25 -4.46 -6.76
C LEU A 40 -2.81 -4.01 -6.51
N LEU A 41 -2.06 -4.73 -5.67
CA LEU A 41 -0.66 -4.45 -5.37
C LEU A 41 0.19 -4.53 -6.64
N GLU A 42 0.08 -5.62 -7.40
CA GLU A 42 0.85 -5.82 -8.62
C GLU A 42 0.51 -4.82 -9.75
N ARG A 43 -0.66 -4.19 -9.67
CA ARG A 43 -1.09 -3.13 -10.59
C ARG A 43 -0.74 -1.73 -10.08
N GLY A 44 -0.11 -1.60 -8.91
CA GLY A 44 0.18 -0.32 -8.27
C GLY A 44 -1.05 0.46 -7.81
N ARG A 45 -2.17 -0.24 -7.57
CA ARG A 45 -3.47 0.35 -7.18
C ARG A 45 -3.85 0.05 -5.74
N ALA A 46 -3.05 -0.75 -5.02
CA ALA A 46 -3.26 -0.98 -3.60
C ALA A 46 -2.74 0.20 -2.76
N ASN A 47 -3.36 0.40 -1.61
CA ASN A 47 -2.80 1.17 -0.50
C ASN A 47 -2.39 0.20 0.63
N PRO A 48 -1.27 -0.54 0.48
CA PRO A 48 -0.91 -1.58 1.43
C PRO A 48 -0.45 -0.98 2.75
N ARG A 49 -0.88 -1.59 3.86
CA ARG A 49 -0.22 -1.42 5.16
C ARG A 49 1.24 -1.86 5.02
N TRP A 50 2.15 -1.20 5.75
CA TRP A 50 3.57 -1.54 5.74
C TRP A 50 3.80 -3.00 6.14
N GLU A 51 3.05 -3.50 7.10
CA GLU A 51 3.15 -4.86 7.63
C GLU A 51 2.94 -5.91 6.53
N ASN A 52 1.86 -5.79 5.75
CA ASN A 52 1.56 -6.72 4.65
C ASN A 52 2.61 -6.63 3.54
N LEU A 53 3.10 -5.42 3.27
CA LEU A 53 4.14 -5.19 2.26
C LEU A 53 5.47 -5.83 2.69
N ARG A 54 5.84 -5.68 3.97
CA ARG A 54 7.02 -6.31 4.56
C ARG A 54 6.95 -7.84 4.49
N VAL A 55 5.82 -8.43 4.84
CA VAL A 55 5.63 -9.90 4.74
C VAL A 55 5.72 -10.35 3.27
N ALA A 56 5.16 -9.60 2.33
CA ALA A 56 5.30 -9.91 0.91
C ALA A 56 6.77 -9.87 0.46
N PHE A 57 7.57 -8.91 0.94
CA PHE A 57 9.01 -8.89 0.66
C PHE A 57 9.72 -10.12 1.22
N ASP A 58 9.43 -10.50 2.47
CA ASP A 58 10.03 -11.67 3.11
C ASP A 58 9.71 -12.96 2.35
N VAL A 59 8.44 -13.17 1.99
CA VAL A 59 7.97 -14.35 1.24
C VAL A 59 8.63 -14.45 -0.14
N LEU A 60 8.88 -13.30 -0.77
CA LEU A 60 9.45 -13.22 -2.11
C LEU A 60 10.98 -13.09 -2.13
N GLY A 61 11.63 -13.05 -0.96
CA GLY A 61 13.08 -12.85 -0.87
C GLY A 61 13.55 -11.48 -1.39
N VAL A 62 12.70 -10.46 -1.31
CA VAL A 62 13.01 -9.09 -1.77
C VAL A 62 13.58 -8.28 -0.62
N THR A 63 14.69 -7.59 -0.83
CA THR A 63 15.26 -6.65 0.14
C THR A 63 15.00 -5.21 -0.30
N LEU A 64 14.44 -4.40 0.60
CA LEU A 64 14.24 -2.96 0.38
C LEU A 64 15.43 -2.19 0.97
N HIS A 65 16.15 -1.46 0.13
CA HIS A 65 17.19 -0.53 0.54
C HIS A 65 16.66 0.90 0.48
N VAL A 66 16.81 1.65 1.57
CA VAL A 66 16.43 3.06 1.65
C VAL A 66 17.72 3.88 1.69
N GLU A 67 17.91 4.71 0.68
CA GLU A 67 19.00 5.67 0.62
C GLU A 67 18.44 7.07 0.81
N LEU A 68 19.00 7.80 1.77
CA LEU A 68 18.65 9.20 2.01
C LEU A 68 19.56 10.07 1.16
N SER A 69 19.04 10.67 0.09
CA SER A 69 19.77 11.70 -0.63
C SER A 69 19.74 12.97 0.21
N ASP A 70 20.91 13.58 0.46
CA ASP A 70 21.04 14.93 1.01
C ASP A 70 20.68 15.96 -0.07
N SER A 71 19.47 15.82 -0.60
CA SER A 71 18.87 16.81 -1.48
C SER A 71 18.31 17.86 -0.53
N ALA A 72 19.16 18.81 -0.13
CA ALA A 72 18.72 20.11 0.36
C ALA A 72 17.73 20.65 -0.67
N HIS A 73 16.45 20.39 -0.46
CA HIS A 73 15.41 20.84 -1.35
C HIS A 73 15.57 22.35 -1.40
N SER A 74 15.96 22.85 -2.58
CA SER A 74 15.85 24.26 -2.90
C SER A 74 14.52 24.74 -2.36
N ALA A 75 14.53 25.77 -1.53
CA ALA A 75 13.36 26.50 -1.09
C ALA A 75 12.63 27.08 -2.31
N GLY A 76 11.92 26.21 -3.03
CA GLY A 76 11.10 26.52 -4.18
C GLY A 76 9.81 27.09 -3.66
N ARG A 77 9.84 28.41 -3.42
CA ARG A 77 8.72 29.35 -3.38
C ARG A 77 7.33 28.70 -3.47
N PRO A 78 6.47 28.79 -2.44
CA PRO A 78 5.08 28.36 -2.59
C PRO A 78 4.45 29.09 -3.78
N PRO A 79 3.58 28.44 -4.58
CA PRO A 79 2.93 29.09 -5.70
C PRO A 79 2.18 30.32 -5.20
N SER A 80 2.74 31.51 -5.47
CA SER A 80 2.03 32.77 -5.33
C SER A 80 1.00 32.82 -6.45
N GLY A 81 -0.19 32.29 -6.18
CA GLY A 81 -1.25 32.14 -7.17
C GLY A 81 -2.63 32.09 -6.53
N ARG A 82 -3.09 33.27 -6.10
CA ARG A 82 -4.48 33.68 -5.85
C ARG A 82 -5.41 32.67 -5.15
N ALA A 83 -5.68 32.96 -3.88
CA ALA A 83 -6.95 32.65 -3.27
C ALA A 83 -8.09 33.24 -4.13
N SER A 84 -8.88 32.37 -4.74
CA SER A 84 -10.28 32.67 -5.02
C SER A 84 -11.06 31.98 -3.91
N ALA A 85 -11.62 32.79 -3.01
CA ALA A 85 -12.70 32.36 -2.16
C ALA A 85 -13.87 32.03 -3.09
N ASP A 86 -14.30 30.76 -3.09
CA ASP A 86 -15.64 30.26 -3.43
C ASP A 86 -15.55 28.75 -3.72
N ASP A 87 -15.28 27.92 -2.70
CA ASP A 87 -15.68 26.50 -2.74
C ASP A 87 -15.80 25.91 -1.31
N ALA A 88 -16.60 26.58 -0.49
CA ALA A 88 -16.98 26.06 0.82
C ALA A 88 -18.22 25.16 0.69
N SER A 89 -18.03 23.87 0.36
CA SER A 89 -18.96 22.82 0.79
C SER A 89 -18.42 21.39 0.52
N LEU A 90 -17.48 20.92 1.35
CA LEU A 90 -17.31 19.49 1.63
C LEU A 90 -17.09 19.31 3.13
N ALA A 91 -18.18 19.47 3.90
CA ALA A 91 -18.30 18.88 5.22
C ALA A 91 -18.85 17.45 5.04
N GLY A 92 -18.14 16.46 5.57
CA GLY A 92 -18.71 15.12 5.79
C GLY A 92 -17.94 13.99 5.12
N ALA A 93 -16.95 13.47 5.84
CA ALA A 93 -16.52 12.06 5.94
C ALA A 93 -14.99 12.03 6.08
N ARG A 94 -14.51 11.71 7.28
CA ARG A 94 -13.15 11.22 7.46
C ARG A 94 -13.23 9.70 7.28
N PRO A 95 -12.79 9.08 6.17
CA PRO A 95 -12.73 7.63 6.09
C PRO A 95 -11.43 7.16 6.75
N GLU A 96 -11.30 7.47 8.04
CA GLU A 96 -10.21 6.98 8.89
C GLU A 96 -10.75 6.17 10.08
N ASP A 97 -12.08 6.03 10.21
CA ASP A 97 -12.74 5.30 11.30
C ASP A 97 -13.33 3.91 10.91
N ASP A 98 -13.23 3.47 9.65
CA ASP A 98 -13.69 2.12 9.21
C ASP A 98 -12.53 1.14 8.98
N VAL A 99 -11.57 1.13 9.90
CA VAL A 99 -10.67 -0.02 10.04
C VAL A 99 -11.24 -0.82 11.20
N LEU A 100 -12.11 -1.79 10.90
CA LEU A 100 -12.40 -2.83 11.87
C LEU A 100 -11.06 -3.50 12.19
N ASP A 101 -10.59 -3.28 13.41
CA ASP A 101 -9.53 -4.05 14.00
C ASP A 101 -9.85 -5.54 13.81
N LEU A 102 -8.91 -6.29 13.23
CA LEU A 102 -9.13 -7.69 12.85
C LEU A 102 -9.40 -8.54 14.09
N ASP A 103 -8.79 -8.18 15.23
CA ASP A 103 -9.05 -8.84 16.51
C ASP A 103 -10.50 -8.58 16.98
N THR A 104 -11.00 -7.36 16.80
CA THR A 104 -12.41 -7.00 17.09
C THR A 104 -13.39 -7.71 16.15
N TYR A 105 -13.13 -7.75 14.84
CA TYR A 105 -14.00 -8.42 13.86
C TYR A 105 -14.10 -9.94 14.09
N LEU A 106 -12.98 -10.58 14.41
CA LEU A 106 -12.94 -12.02 14.68
C LEU A 106 -13.61 -12.39 16.02
N ALA A 107 -13.54 -11.52 17.03
CA ALA A 107 -14.22 -11.73 18.29
C ALA A 107 -15.75 -11.66 18.16
N GLU A 108 -16.27 -10.74 17.35
CA GLU A 108 -17.71 -10.56 17.14
C GLU A 108 -18.34 -11.72 16.34
N HIS A 109 -17.61 -12.28 15.38
CA HIS A 109 -18.15 -13.30 14.45
C HIS A 109 -17.86 -14.75 14.87
N GLN A 110 -17.18 -14.97 16.01
CA GLN A 110 -17.00 -16.30 16.61
C GLN A 110 -18.11 -16.68 17.61
N ALA A 111 -19.04 -15.77 17.91
CA ALA A 111 -20.13 -16.02 18.86
C ALA A 111 -21.42 -16.59 18.23
N GLU A 112 -21.48 -16.77 16.91
CA GLU A 112 -22.68 -17.22 16.18
C GLU A 112 -22.59 -18.65 15.61
N GLN A 113 -21.75 -19.54 16.18
CA GLN A 113 -21.83 -20.98 15.94
C GLN A 113 -22.04 -21.78 17.22
#